data_AF-A0A6G3SEB5-F1
#
_entry.id   AF-A0A6G3SEB5-F1
#
_cell.length_a   1.000
_cell.length_b   1.000
_cell.length_c   1.000
_cell.angle_alpha   90.00
_cell.angle_beta   90.00
_cell.angle_gamma   90.00
#
_symmetry.space_group_name_H-M   'P 1'
#
loop_
_entity.id
_entity.type
_entity.pdbx_description
1 polymer ?
#
loop_
_entity_poly.entity_id
_entity_poly.type
_entity_poly.pdbx_seq_one_letter_code
_entity_poly.pdbx_strand_id
1 'polypeptide(L)'
;ARRLAAPVAALVRRGHRVLVTHGNGPQVGFIQRRADLAAELAPELPLLGLDMCVADSQGSLGYILARGLSGALPAEAAPVALLTHTVVDAPDAAFARPTKPI
;
A
#
# COMPACT_ATOMS: atom_id res chain seq x y z
N ALA A 1 7.71 8.99 -3.58
CA ALA A 1 8.99 8.40 -3.16
C ALA A 1 10.15 9.40 -3.14
N ARG A 2 10.58 10.00 -4.27
CA ARG A 2 11.74 10.92 -4.31
C ARG A 2 11.75 12.04 -3.25
N ARG A 3 10.62 12.73 -3.04
CA ARG A 3 10.49 13.79 -2.02
C ARG A 3 10.55 13.27 -0.57
N LEU A 4 10.12 12.03 -0.33
CA LEU A 4 10.16 11.38 0.99
C LEU A 4 11.59 10.94 1.35
N ALA A 5 12.40 10.61 0.34
CA ALA A 5 13.67 9.94 0.52
C ALA A 5 14.68 10.76 1.33
N ALA A 6 14.81 12.07 1.06
CA ALA A 6 15.73 12.93 1.80
C ALA A 6 15.34 13.08 3.29
N PRO A 7 14.08 13.40 3.66
CA PRO A 7 13.64 13.42 5.05
C PRO A 7 13.86 12.10 5.79
N VAL A 8 13.49 10.96 5.18
CA VAL A 8 13.66 9.64 5.80
C VAL A 8 15.14 9.31 6.00
N ALA A 9 15.97 9.57 5.00
CA ALA A 9 17.41 9.34 5.12
C ALA A 9 18.06 10.25 6.17
N ALA A 10 17.58 11.47 6.37
CA ALA A 10 18.05 12.34 7.44
C ALA A 10 17.74 11.76 8.83
N LEU A 11 16.56 11.16 9.03
CA LEU A 11 16.23 10.48 10.27
C LEU A 11 17.14 9.26 10.51
N VAL A 12 17.35 8.43 9.49
CA VAL A 12 18.24 7.26 9.59
C VAL A 12 19.67 7.68 9.93
N ARG A 13 20.22 8.73 9.28
CA ARG A 13 21.57 9.25 9.58
C ARG A 13 21.73 9.80 10.99
N ARG A 14 20.64 10.24 11.63
CA ARG A 14 20.62 10.67 13.04
C ARG A 14 20.53 9.49 14.02
N GLY A 15 20.54 8.25 13.53
CA GLY A 15 20.47 7.04 14.34
C GLY A 15 19.05 6.59 14.69
N HIS A 16 18.02 7.17 14.07
CA HIS A 16 16.64 6.72 14.31
C HIS A 16 16.34 5.43 13.55
N ARG A 17 15.60 4.52 14.21
CA ARG A 17 14.94 3.39 13.56
C ARG A 17 13.63 3.87 12.97
N VAL A 18 13.50 3.84 11.66
CA VAL A 18 12.35 4.43 10.96
C VAL A 18 11.40 3.34 10.48
N LEU A 19 10.12 3.48 10.84
CA LEU A 19 9.00 2.75 10.24
C LEU A 19 8.26 3.71 9.29
N VAL A 20 7.97 3.25 8.08
CA VAL A 20 7.18 4.00 7.11
C VAL A 20 5.86 3.28 6.89
N THR A 21 4.75 4.01 7.01
CA THR A 21 3.42 3.58 6.60
C THR A 21 2.93 4.44 5.46
N HIS A 22 1.92 3.99 4.72
CA HIS A 22 1.31 4.76 3.64
C HIS A 22 -0.19 4.50 3.57
N GLY A 23 -0.92 5.48 3.04
CA GLY A 23 -2.29 5.27 2.57
C GLY A 23 -2.31 4.66 1.17
N ASN A 24 -3.49 4.25 0.71
CA ASN A 24 -3.68 3.64 -0.61
C ASN A 24 -4.98 4.07 -1.32
N GLY A 25 -5.72 5.07 -0.82
CA GLY A 25 -7.09 5.38 -1.27
C GLY A 25 -7.27 5.47 -2.79
N PRO A 26 -6.59 6.41 -3.47
CA PRO A 26 -6.67 6.50 -4.94
C PRO A 26 -6.17 5.24 -5.66
N GLN A 27 -5.14 4.58 -5.13
CA GLN A 27 -4.52 3.42 -5.77
C GLN A 27 -5.42 2.18 -5.71
N VAL A 28 -6.01 1.92 -4.55
CA VAL A 28 -6.91 0.77 -4.35
C VAL A 28 -8.20 0.96 -5.16
N GLY A 29 -8.77 2.17 -5.19
CA GLY A 29 -9.94 2.46 -6.02
C GLY A 29 -9.66 2.26 -7.52
N PHE A 30 -8.47 2.64 -7.99
CA PHE A 30 -8.08 2.37 -9.38
C PHE A 30 -7.86 0.88 -9.67
N ILE A 31 -7.33 0.11 -8.71
CA ILE A 31 -7.19 -1.35 -8.85
C ILE A 31 -8.56 -2.01 -8.91
N GLN A 32 -9.46 -1.67 -7.98
CA GLN A 32 -10.81 -2.20 -7.93
C GLN A 32 -11.58 -1.87 -9.22
N ARG A 33 -11.55 -0.62 -9.67
CA ARG A 33 -12.23 -0.22 -10.91
C ARG A 33 -11.73 -0.99 -12.14
N ARG A 34 -10.44 -1.30 -12.22
CA ARG A 34 -9.90 -2.14 -13.30
C ARG A 34 -10.39 -3.58 -13.20
N ALA A 35 -10.53 -4.12 -11.98
CA ALA A 35 -11.07 -5.45 -11.76
C ALA A 35 -12.55 -5.52 -12.16
N ASP A 36 -13.35 -4.53 -11.77
CA ASP A 36 -14.77 -4.44 -12.14
C ASP A 36 -14.95 -4.40 -13.67
N LEU A 37 -14.18 -3.54 -14.35
CA LEU A 37 -14.19 -3.47 -15.83
C LEU A 37 -13.73 -4.78 -16.49
N ALA A 38 -12.76 -5.49 -15.90
CA ALA A 38 -12.31 -6.77 -16.42
C ALA A 38 -13.39 -7.85 -16.26
N ALA A 39 -14.12 -7.86 -15.15
CA ALA A 39 -15.22 -8.79 -14.91
C ALA A 39 -16.39 -8.58 -15.88
N GLU A 40 -16.64 -7.34 -16.31
CA GLU A 40 -17.63 -7.05 -17.36
C GLU A 40 -17.24 -7.62 -18.73
N LEU A 41 -15.94 -7.60 -19.05
CA LEU A 41 -15.41 -8.03 -20.36
C LEU A 41 -15.12 -9.53 -20.44
N ALA A 42 -14.76 -10.16 -19.32
CA ALA A 42 -14.37 -11.56 -19.21
C ALA A 42 -14.96 -12.17 -17.91
N PRO A 43 -16.25 -12.53 -17.90
CA PRO A 43 -16.96 -13.03 -16.72
C PRO A 43 -16.40 -14.34 -16.15
N GLU A 44 -15.58 -15.07 -16.93
CA GLU A 44 -14.85 -16.26 -16.49
C GLU A 44 -13.67 -15.94 -15.58
N LEU A 45 -13.20 -14.69 -15.54
CA LEU A 45 -12.13 -14.27 -14.64
C LEU A 45 -12.63 -14.24 -13.18
N PRO A 46 -11.78 -14.61 -12.21
CA PRO A 46 -12.13 -14.46 -10.81
C PRO A 46 -12.42 -13.01 -10.43
N LEU A 47 -13.48 -12.79 -9.66
CA LEU A 47 -13.75 -11.49 -9.04
C LEU A 47 -12.65 -11.16 -8.04
N LEU A 48 -12.15 -9.92 -8.10
CA LEU A 48 -11.12 -9.45 -7.19
C LEU A 48 -11.76 -8.73 -6.00
N GLY A 49 -11.67 -9.33 -4.81
CA GLY A 49 -12.12 -8.71 -3.58
C GLY A 49 -11.31 -7.44 -3.24
N LEU A 50 -11.92 -6.54 -2.46
CA LEU A 50 -11.26 -5.30 -2.03
C LEU A 50 -10.02 -5.57 -1.18
N ASP A 51 -10.00 -6.65 -0.40
CA ASP A 51 -8.86 -7.14 0.36
C ASP A 51 -7.67 -7.50 -0.54
N MET A 52 -7.92 -8.19 -1.66
CA MET A 52 -6.91 -8.48 -2.67
C MET A 52 -6.43 -7.20 -3.38
N CYS A 53 -7.33 -6.27 -3.68
CA CYS A 53 -6.96 -4.96 -4.21
C CYS A 53 -6.05 -4.18 -3.24
N VAL A 54 -6.30 -4.30 -1.94
CA VAL A 54 -5.44 -3.73 -0.89
C VAL A 54 -4.07 -4.40 -0.93
N ALA A 55 -3.98 -5.73 -1.01
CA ALA A 55 -2.71 -6.46 -1.10
C ALA A 55 -1.90 -6.04 -2.35
N ASP A 56 -2.54 -5.93 -3.51
CA ASP A 56 -1.93 -5.44 -4.76
C ASP A 56 -1.39 -4.01 -4.60
N SER A 57 -2.17 -3.15 -3.94
CA SER A 57 -1.75 -1.77 -3.67
C SER A 57 -0.53 -1.70 -2.73
N GLN A 58 -0.41 -2.62 -1.76
CA GLN A 58 0.76 -2.71 -0.88
C GLN A 58 2.00 -3.13 -1.67
N GLY A 59 1.89 -4.12 -2.56
CA GLY A 59 3.01 -4.56 -3.40
C GLY A 59 3.53 -3.44 -4.30
N SER A 60 2.64 -2.79 -5.04
CA SER A 60 3.00 -1.72 -5.98
C SER A 60 3.55 -0.46 -5.27
N LEU A 61 2.89 0.01 -4.20
CA LEU A 61 3.37 1.16 -3.43
C LEU A 61 4.64 0.83 -2.64
N GLY A 62 4.71 -0.36 -2.04
CA GLY A 62 5.88 -0.88 -1.35
C GLY A 62 7.11 -0.91 -2.26
N TYR A 63 6.95 -1.42 -3.49
CA TYR A 63 8.00 -1.37 -4.51
C TYR A 63 8.47 0.07 -4.80
N ILE A 64 7.53 0.98 -5.09
CA ILE A 64 7.85 2.38 -5.43
C ILE A 64 8.58 3.08 -4.27
N LEU A 65 8.13 2.84 -3.04
CA LEU A 65 8.71 3.42 -1.83
C LEU A 65 10.09 2.83 -1.55
N ALA A 66 10.22 1.51 -1.49
CA ALA A 66 11.49 0.83 -1.24
C ALA A 66 12.54 1.23 -2.27
N ARG A 67 12.22 1.16 -3.57
CA ARG A 67 13.11 1.60 -4.66
C ARG A 67 13.54 3.06 -4.53
N GLY A 68 12.61 3.95 -4.18
CA GLY A 68 12.92 5.36 -4.04
C GLY A 68 13.72 5.69 -2.78
N LEU A 69 13.60 4.88 -1.72
CA LEU A 69 14.38 5.01 -0.50
C LEU A 69 15.78 4.40 -0.64
N SER A 70 15.91 3.26 -1.33
CA SER A 70 17.21 2.59 -1.54
C SER A 70 18.25 3.52 -2.15
N GLY A 71 17.85 4.45 -3.04
CA GLY A 71 18.77 5.41 -3.64
C GLY A 71 19.25 6.54 -2.72
N ALA A 72 18.63 6.73 -1.55
CA ALA A 72 18.95 7.82 -0.62
C ALA A 72 19.49 7.33 0.74
N LEU A 73 19.30 6.05 1.04
CA LEU A 73 19.74 5.41 2.28
C LEU A 73 21.15 4.84 2.13
N PRO A 74 21.93 4.75 3.24
CA PRO A 74 23.18 4.02 3.25
C PRO A 74 22.95 2.52 2.97
N ALA A 75 23.97 1.83 2.47
CA ALA A 75 23.85 0.44 1.98
C ALA A 75 23.37 -0.53 3.07
N GLU A 76 23.69 -0.24 4.32
CA GLU A 76 23.34 -1.02 5.51
C GLU A 76 21.87 -0.82 5.94
N ALA A 77 21.21 0.24 5.43
CA ALA A 77 19.82 0.58 5.72
C ALA A 77 18.91 0.21 4.54
N ALA A 78 18.88 -1.07 4.17
CA ALA A 78 18.04 -1.59 3.10
C ALA A 78 16.54 -1.48 3.46
N PRO A 79 15.72 -0.73 2.70
CA PRO A 79 14.29 -0.65 2.96
C PRO A 79 13.59 -1.93 2.51
N VAL A 80 12.66 -2.43 3.33
CA VAL A 80 11.84 -3.60 3.04
C VAL A 80 10.37 -3.21 3.13
N ALA A 81 9.57 -3.58 2.12
CA ALA A 81 8.12 -3.49 2.17
C ALA A 81 7.56 -4.85 2.60
N LEU A 82 6.66 -4.84 3.59
CA LEU A 82 6.06 -6.05 4.14
C LEU A 82 4.55 -6.04 3.89
N LEU A 83 4.05 -7.11 3.29
CA LEU A 83 2.61 -7.35 3.25
C LEU A 83 2.10 -7.46 4.69
N THR A 84 1.06 -6.69 4.99
CA THR A 84 0.55 -6.55 6.35
C THR A 84 -0.95 -6.81 6.35
N HIS A 85 -1.37 -7.82 7.11
CA HIS A 85 -2.77 -8.04 7.46
C HIS A 85 -3.06 -7.35 8.78
N THR A 86 -4.17 -6.61 8.83
CA THR A 86 -4.64 -5.95 10.05
C THR A 86 -5.90 -6.67 10.51
N VAL A 87 -5.85 -7.20 11.73
CA VAL A 87 -7.04 -7.78 12.36
C VAL A 87 -8.00 -6.65 12.72
N VAL A 88 -9.25 -6.81 12.33
CA VAL A 88 -10.35 -5.90 12.67
C VAL A 88 -11.46 -6.70 13.35
N ASP A 89 -12.30 -6.01 14.12
CA ASP A 89 -13.41 -6.64 14.81
C ASP A 89 -14.55 -6.94 13.81
N ALA A 90 -15.02 -8.19 13.74
CA ALA A 90 -16.04 -8.61 12.78
C ALA A 90 -17.40 -7.89 12.92
N PRO A 91 -17.92 -7.59 14.13
CA PRO A 91 -19.15 -6.82 14.33
C PRO A 91 -18.94 -5.30 14.32
N ASP A 92 -17.81 -4.78 13.81
CA ASP A 92 -17.57 -3.33 13.75
C ASP A 92 -18.66 -2.61 12.94
N ALA A 93 -19.24 -1.56 13.50
CA ALA A 93 -20.31 -0.78 12.88
C ALA A 93 -19.90 -0.13 11.54
N ALA A 94 -18.60 0.00 11.26
CA ALA A 94 -18.07 0.48 9.99
C ALA A 94 -18.48 -0.39 8.80
N PHE A 95 -18.71 -1.70 9.00
CA PHE A 95 -19.20 -2.58 7.93
C PHE A 95 -20.63 -2.26 7.51
N ALA A 96 -21.47 -1.80 8.44
CA ALA A 96 -22.85 -1.39 8.14
C ALA A 96 -22.95 0.04 7.57
N ARG A 97 -21.93 0.88 7.79
CA ARG A 97 -21.91 2.27 7.32
C ARG A 97 -20.51 2.65 6.80
N PRO A 98 -20.21 2.34 5.54
CA PRO A 98 -18.93 2.72 4.94
C PRO A 98 -18.83 4.24 4.82
N THR A 99 -17.73 4.82 5.30
CA THR A 99 -17.48 6.28 5.29
C THR A 99 -16.29 6.70 4.45
N LYS A 100 -15.39 5.75 4.13
CA LYS A 100 -14.19 6.04 3.34
C LYS A 100 -14.53 6.03 1.85
N PRO A 101 -14.28 7.12 1.11
CA PRO A 101 -14.46 7.14 -0.33
C PRO A 101 -13.32 6.35 -0.98
N ILE A 102 -13.69 5.33 -1.77
CA ILE A 102 -12.81 4.59 -2.69
C ILE A 102 -13.57 4.25 -3.96
#